data_AF-A0A7C1MKZ8-F1
#
_entry.id   AF-A0A7C1MKZ8-F1
#
_cell.length_a   1.000
_cell.length_b   1.000
_cell.length_c   1.000
_cell.angle_alpha   90.00
_cell.angle_beta   90.00
_cell.angle_gamma   90.00
#
_symmetry.space_group_name_H-M   'P 1'
#
loop_
_entity.id
_entity.type
_entity.pdbx_description
1 polymer ?
#
loop_
_entity_poly.entity_id
_entity_poly.type
_entity_poly.pdbx_seq_one_letter_code
_entity_poly.pdbx_strand_id
1 'polypeptide(L)'
;MFDIGTFEMILIGVIALLILGPERMPEAVRAVGRWVGKVRGMITGIKADVLSQMSVSELNELRQLRNDLTSAQTELNKFKHSATESLNEQVSLQTAATETPNISSDTSSDTSSEVSTDSPKDTKNPD
;
A
#
# COMPACT_ATOMS: atom_id res chain seq x y z
N MET A 1 -3.32 8.30 12.44
CA MET A 1 -4.45 7.92 13.29
C MET A 1 -5.57 8.91 13.05
N PHE A 2 -6.36 8.68 12.01
CA PHE A 2 -7.61 9.40 11.75
C PHE A 2 -8.68 8.33 11.66
N ASP A 3 -9.14 7.87 12.82
CA ASP A 3 -10.29 6.98 12.93
C ASP A 3 -11.57 7.80 12.69
N ILE A 4 -11.71 8.32 11.47
CA ILE A 4 -12.95 8.96 11.02
C ILE A 4 -13.86 7.84 10.52
N GLY A 5 -14.65 7.31 11.45
CA GLY A 5 -15.74 6.40 11.14
C GLY A 5 -17.01 7.14 10.73
N THR A 6 -18.04 6.36 10.40
CA THR A 6 -19.37 6.90 10.11
C THR A 6 -19.96 7.65 11.30
N PHE A 7 -19.61 7.26 12.53
CA PHE A 7 -20.11 7.88 13.76
C PHE A 7 -19.54 9.29 13.96
N GLU A 8 -18.25 9.47 13.72
CA GLU A 8 -17.56 10.77 13.80
C GLU A 8 -18.14 11.76 12.80
N MET A 9 -18.44 11.31 11.58
CA MET A 9 -19.11 12.14 10.57
C MET A 9 -20.50 12.62 11.02
N ILE A 10 -21.29 11.74 11.65
CA ILE A 10 -22.60 12.12 12.21
C ILE A 10 -22.42 13.12 13.35
N LEU A 11 -21.48 12.87 14.27
CA LEU A 11 -21.20 13.74 15.41
C LEU A 11 -20.80 15.15 14.96
N ILE A 12 -19.89 15.25 13.98
CA ILE A 12 -19.51 16.53 13.37
C ILE A 12 -20.71 17.20 12.70
N GLY A 13 -21.57 16.43 12.01
CA GLY A 13 -22.81 16.92 11.44
C GLY A 13 -23.73 17.55 12.47
N VAL A 14 -23.94 16.89 13.61
CA VAL A 14 -24.77 17.41 14.72
C VAL A 14 -24.17 18.69 15.30
N ILE A 15 -22.86 18.71 15.56
CA ILE A 15 -22.16 19.90 16.07
C ILE A 15 -22.26 21.06 15.07
N ALA A 16 -22.08 20.79 13.78
CA ALA A 16 -22.23 21.79 12.73
C ALA A 16 -23.66 22.35 12.67
N LEU A 17 -24.67 21.50 12.82
CA LEU A 17 -26.08 21.94 12.91
C LEU A 17 -26.34 22.77 14.16
N LEU A 18 -25.68 22.49 15.28
CA LEU A 18 -25.84 23.27 16.52
C LEU A 18 -25.20 24.67 16.40
N ILE A 19 -24.00 24.74 15.83
CA ILE A 19 -23.23 26.00 15.71
C ILE A 19 -23.84 26.90 14.63
N LEU A 20 -24.07 26.32 13.44
CA LEU A 20 -24.52 27.08 12.27
C LEU A 20 -26.05 27.18 12.20
N GLY A 21 -26.75 26.23 12.83
CA GLY A 21 -28.19 26.08 12.73
C GLY A 21 -28.60 25.13 11.59
N PRO A 22 -29.68 24.34 11.78
CA PRO A 22 -30.15 23.39 10.77
C PRO A 22 -30.64 24.06 9.48
N GLU A 23 -31.05 25.33 9.54
CA GLU A 23 -31.50 26.08 8.38
C GLU A 23 -30.35 26.56 7.49
N ARG A 24 -29.16 26.79 8.07
CA ARG A 24 -28.01 27.43 7.39
C ARG A 24 -26.97 26.44 6.89
N MET A 25 -26.89 25.25 7.50
CA MET A 25 -26.05 24.14 7.04
C MET A 25 -26.31 23.69 5.58
N PRO A 26 -27.56 23.49 5.12
CA PRO A 26 -27.82 23.13 3.73
C PRO A 26 -27.41 24.24 2.75
N GLU A 27 -27.48 25.51 3.16
CA GLU A 27 -27.03 26.64 2.36
C GLU A 27 -25.50 26.67 2.24
N ALA A 28 -24.77 26.40 3.33
CA ALA A 28 -23.32 26.28 3.32
C ALA A 28 -22.84 25.13 2.44
N VAL A 29 -23.46 23.95 2.54
CA VAL A 29 -23.15 22.79 1.68
C VAL A 29 -23.41 23.13 0.21
N ARG A 30 -24.49 23.86 -0.11
CA ARG A 30 -24.77 24.32 -1.47
C ARG A 30 -23.71 25.31 -1.97
N ALA A 31 -23.25 26.23 -1.12
CA ALA A 31 -22.21 27.20 -1.48
C ALA A 31 -20.88 26.49 -1.78
N VAL A 32 -20.44 25.62 -0.87
CA VAL A 32 -19.23 24.79 -1.05
C VAL A 32 -19.38 23.87 -2.25
N GLY A 33 -20.52 23.21 -2.39
CA GLY A 33 -20.82 22.31 -3.51
C GLY A 33 -20.76 23.00 -4.87
N ARG A 34 -21.21 24.25 -4.97
CA ARG A 34 -21.08 25.05 -6.21
C ARG A 34 -19.62 25.36 -6.54
N TRP A 35 -18.79 25.63 -5.54
CA TRP A 35 -17.36 25.88 -5.73
C TRP A 35 -16.61 24.61 -6.14
N VAL A 36 -16.82 23.52 -5.40
CA VAL A 36 -16.25 22.20 -5.71
C VAL A 36 -16.73 21.73 -7.09
N GLY A 37 -18.00 21.94 -7.43
CA GLY A 37 -18.57 21.60 -8.74
C GLY A 37 -17.91 22.35 -9.89
N LYS A 38 -17.64 23.66 -9.73
CA LYS A 38 -16.89 24.45 -10.72
C LYS A 38 -15.47 23.92 -10.92
N VAL A 39 -14.76 23.64 -9.83
CA VAL A 39 -13.39 23.10 -9.89
C VAL A 39 -13.39 21.71 -10.53
N ARG A 40 -14.33 20.84 -10.14
CA ARG A 40 -14.54 19.52 -10.75
C ARG A 40 -14.78 19.63 -12.26
N GLY A 41 -15.61 20.58 -12.68
CA GLY A 41 -15.89 20.88 -14.09
C GLY A 41 -14.63 21.32 -14.84
N MET A 42 -13.84 22.24 -14.28
CA MET A 42 -12.56 22.68 -14.86
C MET A 42 -11.57 21.53 -15.02
N ILE A 43 -11.42 20.67 -14.00
CA ILE A 43 -10.55 19.48 -14.07
C ILE A 43 -11.03 18.52 -15.17
N THR A 44 -12.34 18.38 -15.35
CA THR A 44 -12.92 17.48 -16.35
C THR A 44 -12.74 18.03 -17.76
N GLY A 45 -12.89 19.34 -17.97
CA GLY A 45 -12.59 20.03 -19.23
C GLY A 45 -11.12 19.94 -19.61
N ILE A 46 -10.21 20.24 -18.67
CA ILE A 46 -8.77 20.12 -18.90
C ILE A 46 -8.39 18.67 -19.24
N LYS A 47 -8.95 17.68 -18.54
CA LYS A 47 -8.74 16.26 -18.89
C LYS A 47 -9.24 15.94 -20.30
N ALA A 48 -10.39 16.46 -20.73
CA ALA A 48 -10.92 16.22 -22.06
C ALA A 48 -10.03 16.84 -23.15
N ASP A 49 -9.57 18.08 -22.94
CA ASP A 49 -8.67 18.79 -23.87
C ASP A 49 -7.29 18.13 -23.92
N VAL A 50 -6.80 17.66 -22.77
CA VAL A 50 -5.56 16.90 -22.63
C VAL A 50 -5.68 15.53 -23.29
N LEU A 51 -6.75 14.77 -23.10
CA LEU A 51 -6.93 13.48 -23.78
C LEU A 51 -7.05 13.64 -25.31
N SER A 52 -7.61 14.77 -25.77
CA SER A 52 -7.71 15.09 -27.19
C SER A 52 -6.37 15.49 -27.83
N GLN A 53 -5.34 15.83 -27.05
CA GLN A 53 -4.04 16.28 -27.54
C GLN A 53 -2.85 15.38 -27.12
N MET A 54 -2.94 14.64 -26.00
CA MET A 54 -1.86 13.81 -25.42
C MET A 54 -1.98 12.30 -25.70
N SER A 55 -2.99 11.83 -26.43
CA SER A 55 -3.25 10.37 -26.56
C SER A 55 -2.30 9.60 -27.47
N VAL A 56 -1.41 10.25 -28.24
CA VAL A 56 -0.48 9.53 -29.14
C VAL A 56 0.99 9.81 -28.82
N SER A 57 1.35 11.00 -28.35
CA SER A 57 2.74 11.38 -28.08
C SER A 57 3.21 10.95 -26.68
N GLU A 58 2.47 11.27 -25.63
CA GLU A 58 2.91 11.00 -24.24
C GLU A 58 2.70 9.55 -23.81
N LEU A 59 1.70 8.84 -24.33
CA LEU A 59 1.56 7.39 -24.07
C LEU A 59 2.72 6.57 -24.63
N ASN A 60 3.44 7.10 -25.63
CA ASN A 60 4.65 6.49 -26.16
C ASN A 60 5.87 6.87 -25.32
N GLU A 61 5.99 8.10 -24.84
CA GLU A 61 7.05 8.51 -23.90
C GLU A 61 6.93 7.80 -22.55
N LEU A 62 5.73 7.68 -21.98
CA LEU A 62 5.52 6.97 -20.72
C LEU A 62 5.81 5.47 -20.86
N ARG A 63 5.54 4.88 -22.03
CA ARG A 63 5.92 3.50 -22.36
C ARG A 63 7.43 3.35 -22.51
N GLN A 64 8.11 4.29 -23.18
CA GLN A 64 9.57 4.29 -23.31
C GLN A 64 10.24 4.43 -21.95
N LEU A 65 9.81 5.38 -21.12
CA LEU A 65 10.36 5.59 -19.77
C LEU A 65 10.17 4.35 -18.88
N ARG A 66 9.01 3.68 -18.94
CA ARG A 66 8.78 2.43 -18.24
C ARG A 66 9.70 1.31 -18.74
N ASN A 67 9.91 1.20 -20.05
CA ASN A 67 10.77 0.19 -20.65
C ASN A 67 12.25 0.43 -20.28
N ASP A 68 12.71 1.67 -20.29
CA ASP A 68 14.07 2.04 -19.89
C ASP A 68 14.32 1.73 -18.42
N LEU A 69 13.38 2.07 -17.53
CA LEU A 69 13.48 1.71 -16.11
C LEU A 69 13.50 0.20 -15.88
N THR A 70 12.70 -0.56 -16.64
CA THR A 70 12.67 -2.03 -16.55
C THR A 70 13.99 -2.63 -17.03
N SER A 71 14.57 -2.08 -18.11
CA SER A 71 15.84 -2.52 -18.69
C SER A 71 16.99 -2.22 -17.74
N ALA A 72 17.07 -1.01 -17.21
CA ALA A 72 18.05 -0.60 -16.21
C ALA A 72 17.98 -1.45 -14.94
N GLN A 73 16.77 -1.79 -14.47
CA GLN A 73 16.61 -2.68 -13.30
C GLN A 73 17.09 -4.11 -13.59
N THR A 74 16.86 -4.59 -14.82
CA THR A 74 17.32 -5.92 -15.25
C THR A 74 18.84 -5.96 -15.35
N GLU A 75 19.47 -4.92 -15.89
CA GLU A 75 20.93 -4.78 -15.94
C GLU A 75 21.55 -4.64 -14.55
N LEU A 76 20.92 -3.86 -13.66
CA LEU A 76 21.35 -3.75 -12.26
C LEU A 76 21.25 -5.09 -11.53
N ASN A 77 20.20 -5.87 -11.77
CA ASN A 77 20.08 -7.21 -11.17
C ASN A 77 21.12 -8.18 -11.73
N LYS A 78 21.42 -8.13 -13.03
CA LYS A 78 22.50 -8.92 -13.65
C LYS A 78 23.86 -8.52 -13.08
N PHE A 79 24.14 -7.22 -12.98
CA PHE A 79 25.38 -6.69 -12.42
C PHE A 79 25.53 -7.06 -10.95
N LYS A 80 24.46 -6.95 -10.15
CA LYS A 80 24.44 -7.40 -8.76
C LYS A 80 24.74 -8.88 -8.66
N HIS A 81 24.13 -9.73 -9.49
CA HIS A 81 24.41 -11.16 -9.46
C HIS A 81 25.84 -11.48 -9.88
N SER A 82 26.35 -10.91 -10.96
CA SER A 82 27.73 -11.13 -11.39
C SER A 82 28.75 -10.58 -10.38
N ALA A 83 28.44 -9.47 -9.72
CA ALA A 83 29.26 -8.92 -8.66
C ALA A 83 29.24 -9.81 -7.42
N THR A 84 28.07 -10.30 -7.00
CA THR A 84 27.99 -11.25 -5.88
C THR A 84 28.66 -12.58 -6.20
N GLU A 85 28.58 -13.06 -7.44
CA GLU A 85 29.17 -14.32 -7.87
C GLU A 85 30.70 -14.22 -7.96
N SER A 86 31.23 -13.13 -8.52
CA SER A 86 32.68 -12.86 -8.55
C SER A 86 33.26 -12.52 -7.18
N LEU A 87 32.48 -11.89 -6.30
CA LEU A 87 32.88 -11.70 -4.89
C LEU A 87 32.85 -13.03 -4.14
N ASN A 88 31.87 -13.89 -4.39
CA ASN A 88 31.78 -15.21 -3.76
C ASN A 88 32.90 -16.15 -4.25
N GLU A 89 33.29 -16.11 -5.53
CA GLU A 89 34.47 -16.82 -6.05
C GLU A 89 35.78 -16.32 -5.42
N GLN A 90 35.95 -15.01 -5.24
CA GLN A 90 37.16 -14.46 -4.62
C GLN A 90 37.22 -14.73 -3.12
N VAL A 91 36.08 -14.71 -2.42
CA VAL A 91 35.99 -15.05 -0.99
C VAL A 91 36.24 -16.53 -0.77
N SER A 92 35.75 -17.42 -1.65
CA SER A 92 35.96 -18.87 -1.52
C SER A 92 37.40 -19.31 -1.81
N LEU A 93 38.15 -18.60 -2.65
CA LEU A 93 39.59 -18.83 -2.84
C LEU A 93 40.45 -18.31 -1.68
N GLN A 94 39.93 -17.39 -0.84
CA GLN A 94 40.64 -16.87 0.33
C GLN A 94 40.25 -17.58 1.65
N THR A 95 39.09 -18.25 1.70
CA THR A 95 38.61 -19.02 2.87
C THR A 95 39.23 -20.43 2.99
N ALA A 96 39.94 -20.94 1.97
CA ALA A 96 40.55 -22.28 2.02
C ALA A 96 41.81 -22.40 2.91
N ALA A 97 42.25 -21.35 3.61
CA ALA A 97 43.51 -21.33 4.36
C ALA A 97 43.41 -20.85 5.81
N THR A 98 42.29 -21.04 6.52
CA THR A 98 42.29 -20.90 7.99
C THR A 98 41.26 -21.82 8.67
N GLU A 99 41.78 -22.82 9.37
CA GLU A 99 41.05 -23.73 10.25
C GLU A 99 40.46 -23.02 11.50
N THR A 100 39.34 -23.58 11.97
CA THR A 100 38.55 -23.48 13.23
C THR A 100 39.22 -22.92 14.51
N PRO A 101 38.44 -22.30 15.44
CA PRO A 101 37.78 -23.11 16.47
C PRO A 101 36.36 -22.66 16.94
N ASN A 102 35.49 -23.66 17.08
CA ASN A 102 34.59 -23.95 18.21
C ASN A 102 33.96 -22.81 19.03
N ILE A 103 32.62 -22.70 19.01
CA ILE A 103 31.79 -22.57 20.23
C ILE A 103 30.49 -23.37 20.06
N SER A 104 30.44 -24.56 20.63
CA SER A 104 29.20 -25.23 21.04
C SER A 104 28.70 -24.63 22.37
N SER A 105 27.42 -24.24 22.38
CA SER A 105 26.54 -24.20 23.56
C SER A 105 25.13 -23.85 23.08
N ASP A 106 24.01 -24.37 23.57
CA ASP A 106 23.60 -25.59 24.25
C ASP A 106 22.06 -25.43 24.37
N THR A 107 21.34 -26.55 24.40
CA THR A 107 20.08 -26.72 25.15
C THR A 107 18.78 -25.98 24.72
N SER A 108 17.95 -26.73 23.99
CA SER A 108 16.61 -27.24 24.37
C SER A 108 15.65 -26.43 25.27
N SER A 109 14.43 -26.20 24.79
CA SER A 109 13.16 -26.40 25.53
C SER A 109 11.98 -26.14 24.57
N ASP A 110 11.27 -27.18 24.11
CA ASP A 110 10.05 -27.75 24.69
C ASP A 110 8.92 -26.73 24.90
N THR A 111 7.85 -26.84 24.09
CA THR A 111 6.48 -26.50 24.52
C THR A 111 5.51 -27.32 23.67
N SER A 112 5.22 -28.52 24.17
CA SER A 112 3.91 -29.14 23.99
C SER A 112 2.98 -28.55 25.06
N SER A 113 1.84 -28.01 24.66
CA SER A 113 0.71 -27.74 25.56
C SER A 113 -0.59 -27.78 24.75
N GLU A 114 -1.17 -28.97 24.79
CA GLU A 114 -2.59 -29.26 24.73
C GLU A 114 -3.37 -28.38 25.73
N VAL A 115 -4.58 -27.92 25.38
CA VAL A 115 -5.79 -28.04 26.23
C VAL A 115 -7.02 -27.47 25.49
N SER A 116 -7.99 -28.35 25.39
CA SER A 116 -9.39 -28.25 24.98
C SER A 116 -10.17 -27.05 25.51
N THR A 117 -11.17 -26.59 24.74
CA THR A 117 -12.61 -26.63 25.10
C THR A 117 -13.43 -25.79 24.11
N ASP A 118 -14.14 -26.43 23.17
CA ASP A 118 -15.37 -25.81 22.63
C ASP A 118 -16.36 -26.85 22.06
N SER A 119 -17.50 -26.96 22.74
CA SER A 119 -18.81 -27.46 22.31
C SER A 119 -19.69 -27.47 23.57
N PRO A 120 -20.97 -27.03 23.55
CA PRO A 120 -21.95 -27.46 22.54
C PRO A 120 -23.06 -26.44 22.18
N LYS A 121 -23.57 -26.49 20.94
CA LYS A 121 -25.02 -26.35 20.59
C LYS A 121 -25.19 -26.30 19.08
N ASP A 122 -25.88 -27.28 18.53
CA ASP A 122 -27.10 -27.05 17.75
C ASP A 122 -27.62 -28.39 17.20
N THR A 123 -28.61 -28.93 17.89
CA THR A 123 -29.50 -29.95 17.35
C THR A 123 -30.64 -29.23 16.62
N LYS A 124 -30.61 -29.24 15.28
CA LYS A 124 -31.81 -28.96 14.47
C LYS A 124 -31.98 -30.09 13.46
N ASN A 125 -32.85 -31.02 13.82
CA ASN A 125 -33.31 -32.10 12.95
C ASN A 125 -34.39 -31.56 11.99
N PRO A 126 -34.39 -31.92 10.70
CA PRO A 126 -35.50 -31.68 9.79
C PRO A 126 -36.38 -32.93 9.63
N ASP A 127 -37.69 -32.74 9.61
CA ASP A 127 -38.70 -33.52 8.87
C ASP A 127 -39.77 -32.54 8.36
#